data_AF-A0A6F9BQH2-F1
#
_entry.id   AF-A0A6F9BQH2-F1
#
_cell.length_a   1.000
_cell.length_b   1.000
_cell.length_c   1.000
_cell.angle_alpha   90.00
_cell.angle_beta   90.00
_cell.angle_gamma   90.00
#
_symmetry.space_group_name_H-M   'P 1'
#
loop_
_entity.id
_entity.type
_entity.pdbx_description
1 polymer ?
#
loop_
_entity_poly.entity_id
_entity_poly.type
_entity_poly.pdbx_seq_one_letter_code
_entity_poly.pdbx_strand_id
1 'polypeptide(L)'
;MCGCIFCYHSLFVFLSVLQLKSFHNELLTELEKKVELDARYLNAALKKYQMEHKSKGESLEKCQAELKKLRRKSQGSKNPSKYGDKEMQVSDRREEG
;
A
#
# COMPACT_ATOMS: atom_id res chain seq x y z
N MET A 1 -56.10 12.40 -32.89
CA MET A 1 -54.69 12.53 -33.31
C MET A 1 -53.81 13.21 -32.24
N CYS A 2 -54.15 14.38 -31.68
CA CYS A 2 -53.34 15.03 -30.62
C CYS A 2 -53.12 14.22 -29.32
N GLY A 3 -54.11 13.45 -28.85
CA GLY A 3 -53.99 12.71 -27.59
C GLY A 3 -52.91 11.62 -27.60
N CYS A 4 -52.68 10.98 -28.75
CA CYS A 4 -51.65 9.95 -28.89
C CYS A 4 -50.24 10.56 -28.81
N ILE A 5 -50.03 11.72 -29.44
CA ILE A 5 -48.74 12.42 -29.44
C ILE A 5 -48.38 12.87 -28.03
N PHE A 6 -49.35 13.39 -27.27
CA PHE A 6 -49.13 13.79 -25.88
C PHE A 6 -48.77 12.60 -24.99
N CYS A 7 -49.44 11.45 -25.16
CA CYS A 7 -49.10 10.22 -24.46
C CYS A 7 -47.70 9.69 -24.81
N TYR A 8 -47.31 9.68 -26.09
CA TYR A 8 -45.95 9.26 -26.49
C TYR A 8 -44.88 10.18 -25.91
N HIS A 9 -45.13 11.49 -25.90
CA HIS A 9 -44.17 12.44 -25.33
C HIS A 9 -44.02 12.26 -23.81
N SER A 10 -45.12 12.13 -23.07
CA SER A 10 -45.07 11.85 -21.62
C SER A 10 -44.39 10.52 -21.30
N LEU A 11 -44.65 9.47 -22.08
CA LEU A 11 -44.02 8.16 -21.89
C LEU A 11 -42.51 8.21 -22.17
N PHE A 12 -42.10 8.95 -23.22
CA PHE A 12 -40.70 9.15 -23.56
C PHE A 12 -39.94 9.94 -22.47
N VAL A 13 -40.55 11.01 -21.95
CA VAL A 13 -39.96 11.78 -20.84
C VAL A 13 -39.83 10.90 -19.60
N PHE A 14 -40.86 10.13 -19.24
CA PHE A 14 -40.81 9.23 -18.09
C PHE A 14 -39.73 8.15 -18.23
N LEU A 15 -39.61 7.52 -19.41
CA LEU A 15 -38.59 6.52 -19.69
C LEU A 15 -37.17 7.11 -19.61
N SER A 16 -36.96 8.32 -20.12
CA SER A 16 -35.67 9.02 -20.07
C SER A 16 -35.24 9.36 -18.64
N VAL A 17 -36.20 9.81 -17.80
CA VAL A 17 -35.94 10.11 -16.38
C VAL A 17 -35.63 8.83 -15.61
N LEU A 18 -36.29 7.72 -15.93
CA LEU A 18 -36.04 6.43 -15.30
C LEU A 18 -34.64 5.89 -15.63
N GLN A 19 -34.20 6.03 -16.89
CA GLN A 19 -32.86 5.63 -17.34
C GLN A 19 -31.74 6.49 -16.73
N LEU A 20 -31.95 7.80 -16.60
CA LEU A 20 -31.02 8.69 -15.90
C LEU A 20 -30.90 8.31 -14.41
N LYS A 21 -32.00 7.92 -13.80
CA LYS A 21 -32.05 7.54 -12.38
C LYS A 21 -31.35 6.20 -12.12
N SER A 22 -31.52 5.20 -13.01
CA SER A 22 -30.79 3.94 -12.90
C SER A 22 -29.29 4.15 -13.15
N PHE A 23 -28.92 4.95 -14.15
CA PHE A 23 -27.52 5.29 -14.41
C PHE A 23 -26.85 5.97 -13.21
N HIS A 24 -27.52 6.95 -12.59
CA HIS A 24 -26.97 7.62 -11.43
C HIS A 24 -26.88 6.69 -10.20
N ASN A 25 -27.89 5.85 -9.97
CA ASN A 25 -27.89 4.98 -8.81
C ASN A 25 -26.91 3.82 -8.96
N GLU A 26 -26.78 3.23 -10.14
CA GLU A 26 -25.97 2.04 -10.37
C GLU A 26 -24.52 2.37 -10.72
N LEU A 27 -24.27 3.38 -11.56
CA LEU A 27 -22.92 3.69 -11.99
C LEU A 27 -22.24 4.69 -11.05
N LEU A 28 -22.87 5.84 -10.80
CA LEU A 28 -22.26 6.90 -10.00
C LEU A 28 -22.06 6.46 -8.54
N THR A 29 -23.09 5.89 -7.89
CA THR A 29 -22.96 5.40 -6.51
C THR A 29 -21.90 4.31 -6.37
N GLU A 30 -21.82 3.38 -7.33
CA GLU A 30 -20.87 2.27 -7.26
C GLU A 30 -19.44 2.75 -7.51
N LEU A 31 -19.25 3.71 -8.41
CA LEU A 31 -17.96 4.37 -8.60
C LEU A 31 -17.54 5.15 -7.36
N GLU A 32 -18.44 5.92 -6.74
CA GLU A 32 -18.15 6.65 -5.50
C GLU A 32 -17.71 5.71 -4.38
N LYS A 33 -18.44 4.60 -4.18
CA LYS A 33 -18.08 3.56 -3.20
C LYS A 33 -16.70 2.97 -3.48
N LYS A 34 -16.41 2.63 -4.74
CA LYS A 34 -15.11 2.04 -5.11
C LYS A 34 -13.97 3.02 -4.88
N VAL A 35 -14.12 4.28 -5.30
CA VAL A 35 -13.10 5.31 -5.09
C VAL A 35 -12.85 5.53 -3.60
N GLU A 36 -13.90 5.55 -2.77
CA GLU A 36 -13.73 5.71 -1.33
C GLU A 36 -13.04 4.50 -0.68
N LEU A 37 -13.38 3.28 -1.11
CA LEU A 37 -12.69 2.06 -0.66
C LEU A 37 -11.23 2.04 -1.08
N ASP A 38 -10.93 2.36 -2.34
CA ASP A 38 -9.57 2.41 -2.87
C ASP A 38 -8.73 3.45 -2.14
N ALA A 39 -9.28 4.64 -1.86
CA ALA A 39 -8.60 5.67 -1.09
C ALA A 39 -8.20 5.17 0.30
N ARG A 40 -9.09 4.43 0.99
CA ARG A 40 -8.80 3.86 2.32
C ARG A 40 -7.76 2.75 2.22
N TYR A 41 -7.92 1.84 1.25
CA TYR A 41 -7.02 0.71 1.05
C TYR A 41 -5.61 1.17 0.69
N LEU A 42 -5.47 2.08 -0.27
CA LEU A 42 -4.17 2.61 -0.71
C LEU A 42 -3.45 3.34 0.43
N ASN A 43 -4.18 4.11 1.24
CA ASN A 43 -3.59 4.75 2.42
C ASN A 43 -3.09 3.73 3.46
N ALA A 44 -3.85 2.65 3.70
CA ALA A 44 -3.44 1.58 4.60
C ALA A 44 -2.22 0.83 4.07
N ALA A 45 -2.22 0.49 2.77
CA ALA A 45 -1.11 -0.16 2.09
C ALA A 45 0.16 0.72 2.13
N LEU A 46 0.03 2.02 1.86
CA LEU A 46 1.13 2.97 1.92
C LEU A 46 1.72 3.07 3.33
N LYS A 47 0.88 3.21 4.36
CA LYS A 47 1.34 3.24 5.76
C LYS A 47 2.07 1.96 6.13
N LYS A 48 1.53 0.79 5.74
CA LYS A 48 2.18 -0.50 6.02
C LYS A 48 3.55 -0.58 5.36
N TYR A 49 3.65 -0.23 4.07
CA TYR A 49 4.91 -0.18 3.35
C TYR A 49 5.92 0.77 4.00
N GLN A 50 5.49 1.97 4.37
CA GLN A 50 6.35 2.95 5.04
C GLN A 50 6.86 2.46 6.40
N MET A 51 6.01 1.80 7.19
CA MET A 51 6.42 1.22 8.48
C MET A 51 7.41 0.08 8.30
N GLU A 52 7.15 -0.84 7.35
CA GLU A 52 8.07 -1.94 7.04
C GLU A 52 9.41 -1.42 6.53
N HIS A 53 9.41 -0.44 5.63
CA HIS A 53 10.63 0.17 5.10
C HIS A 53 11.41 0.90 6.20
N LYS A 54 10.73 1.65 7.08
CA LYS A 54 11.37 2.31 8.22
C LYS A 54 12.01 1.29 9.17
N SER A 55 11.28 0.23 9.51
CA SER A 55 11.76 -0.86 10.37
C SER A 55 13.00 -1.55 9.77
N LYS A 56 12.97 -1.85 8.46
CA LYS A 56 14.12 -2.38 7.72
C LYS A 56 15.31 -1.42 7.70
N GLY A 57 15.08 -0.12 7.55
CA GLY A 57 16.13 0.89 7.62
C GLY A 57 16.81 0.93 8.99
N GLU A 58 16.02 0.97 10.07
CA GLU A 58 16.53 1.00 11.44
C GLU A 58 17.30 -0.29 11.81
N SER A 59 16.82 -1.45 11.37
CA SER A 59 17.50 -2.73 11.59
C SER A 59 18.84 -2.79 10.85
N LEU A 60 18.89 -2.29 9.61
CA LEU A 60 20.10 -2.21 8.80
C LEU A 60 21.14 -1.26 9.40
N GLU A 61 20.73 -0.10 9.91
CA GLU A 61 21.64 0.82 10.62
C GLU A 61 22.22 0.20 11.89
N LYS A 62 21.37 -0.47 12.69
CA LYS A 62 21.83 -1.16 13.90
C LYS A 62 22.84 -2.27 13.58
N CYS A 63 22.53 -3.07 12.55
CA CYS A 63 23.39 -4.13 12.05
C CYS A 63 24.76 -3.57 11.60
N GLN A 64 24.77 -2.47 10.83
CA GLN A 64 26.00 -1.80 10.43
C GLN A 64 26.81 -1.27 11.63
N ALA A 65 26.15 -0.70 12.64
CA ALA A 65 26.80 -0.20 13.83
C ALA A 65 27.44 -1.35 14.65
N GLU A 66 26.76 -2.48 14.79
CA GLU A 66 27.30 -3.68 15.44
C GLU A 66 28.51 -4.24 14.69
N LEU A 67 28.45 -4.31 13.36
CA LEU A 67 29.54 -4.79 12.51
C LEU A 67 30.77 -3.87 12.61
N LYS A 68 30.58 -2.55 12.62
CA LYS A 68 31.67 -1.58 12.88
C LYS A 68 32.30 -1.78 14.26
N LYS A 69 31.50 -2.07 15.30
CA LYS A 69 32.01 -2.35 16.66
C LYS A 69 32.77 -3.68 16.71
N LEU A 70 32.29 -4.72 16.03
CA LEU A 70 32.97 -6.02 15.95
C LEU A 70 34.32 -5.91 15.27
N ARG A 71 34.40 -5.20 14.12
CA ARG A 71 35.68 -4.95 13.41
C ARG A 71 36.73 -4.27 14.30
N ARG A 72 36.32 -3.25 15.07
CA ARG A 72 37.22 -2.57 16.02
C ARG A 72 37.72 -3.50 17.14
N LYS A 73 36.86 -4.39 17.65
CA LYS A 73 37.22 -5.35 18.71
C LYS A 73 38.10 -6.50 18.18
N SER A 74 37.86 -6.92 16.95
CA SER A 74 38.62 -7.95 16.24
C SER A 74 40.10 -7.55 16.10
N GLN A 75 40.38 -6.31 15.67
CA GLN A 75 41.75 -5.84 15.44
C GLN A 75 42.65 -5.78 16.68
N GLY A 76 42.08 -5.72 17.90
CA GLY A 76 42.84 -5.73 19.15
C GLY A 76 42.83 -7.08 19.90
N SER A 77 42.17 -8.10 19.34
CA SER A 77 41.93 -9.39 20.00
C SER A 77 43.03 -10.40 19.67
N LYS A 78 43.50 -11.14 20.68
CA LYS A 78 44.40 -12.30 20.49
C LYS A 78 43.72 -13.51 19.82
N ASN A 79 42.39 -13.49 19.69
CA ASN A 79 41.58 -14.52 19.02
C ASN A 79 40.67 -13.87 17.95
N PRO A 80 41.14 -13.69 16.71
CA PRO A 80 40.38 -13.05 15.63
C PRO A 80 39.21 -13.93 15.12
N SER A 81 39.36 -15.26 15.13
CA SER A 81 38.33 -16.20 14.65
C SER A 81 36.99 -16.07 15.41
N LYS A 82 37.03 -15.85 16.73
CA LYS A 82 35.83 -15.69 17.59
C LYS A 82 34.95 -14.47 17.21
N TYR A 83 35.52 -13.48 16.54
CA TYR A 83 34.78 -12.30 16.07
C TYR A 83 34.31 -12.45 14.61
N GLY A 84 35.00 -13.26 13.79
CA GLY A 84 34.62 -13.55 12.41
C GLY A 84 33.25 -14.24 12.29
N ASP A 85 32.97 -15.25 13.12
CA ASP A 85 31.66 -15.94 13.12
C ASP A 85 30.50 -14.99 13.45
N LYS A 86 30.73 -14.03 14.35
CA LYS A 86 29.75 -13.00 14.69
C LYS A 86 29.57 -11.98 13.58
N GLU A 87 30.63 -11.64 12.85
CA GLU A 87 30.54 -10.74 11.69
C GLU A 87 29.77 -11.40 10.54
N MET A 88 29.96 -12.70 10.30
CA MET A 88 29.23 -13.44 9.28
C MET A 88 27.73 -13.50 9.60
N GLN A 89 27.35 -13.82 10.84
CA GLN A 89 25.95 -13.86 11.27
C GLN A 89 25.27 -12.47 11.26
N VAL A 90 26.02 -11.38 11.43
CA VAL A 90 25.49 -10.01 11.30
C VAL A 90 25.40 -9.62 9.82
N SER A 91 26.31 -10.10 8.97
CA SER A 91 26.28 -9.87 7.51
C SER A 91 25.11 -10.59 6.83
N ASP A 92 24.83 -11.85 7.18
CA ASP A 92 23.66 -12.59 6.65
C ASP A 92 22.34 -11.89 6.98
N ARG A 93 22.20 -11.36 8.21
CA ARG A 93 21.02 -10.58 8.62
C ARG A 93 20.83 -9.27 7.83
N ARG A 94 21.85 -8.82 7.09
CA ARG A 94 21.77 -7.65 6.22
C ARG A 94 21.23 -8.00 4.84
N GLU A 95 21.38 -9.24 4.37
CA GLU A 95 20.88 -9.69 3.07
C GLU A 95 19.40 -10.11 3.10
N GLU A 96 18.87 -10.46 4.27
CA GLU A 96 17.45 -10.83 4.45
C GLU A 96 16.49 -9.64 4.65
N GLY A 97 17.01 -8.41 4.81
CA GLY A 97 16.23 -7.19 5.03
C GLY A 97 15.94 -6.42 3.75
#